data_AF-A0A6I0IZK0-F1
#
_entry.id   AF-A0A6I0IZK0-F1
#
_cell.length_a   1.000
_cell.length_b   1.000
_cell.length_c   1.000
_cell.angle_alpha   90.00
_cell.angle_beta   90.00
_cell.angle_gamma   90.00
#
_symmetry.space_group_name_H-M   'P 1'
#
loop_
_entity.id
_entity.type
_entity.pdbx_description
1 polymer ?
#
loop_
_entity_poly.entity_id
_entity_poly.type
_entity_poly.pdbx_seq_one_letter_code
_entity_poly.pdbx_strand_id
1 'polypeptide(L)'
;MGNIVITSRTEGVKGSANLQKKPKVKTIMISDLDEGSTNDGTFNLTQKGLVYNKTYSLEVLDFIYGIPKSNDVRWECHYTDNGGNITVLSTWKPRGKKVDFKVDDFNILGCFVTFYAYIQEQCNEGVLKVWIHYRFRYLDKKEVERNINKRISFPYLINQQSTSLCGIASIAYIFAKSNSTGYNNFITNMHKKGIALIDQTGYKVEIDKDEHLVELKPQNKKVGSLEFADYLFLATIRDFKNILWDYDTRKDDSKIEETLEGCTGISFPHIISGLMKDVLNFNSIIDTTALFQVLKNGNAKDIISDLQNKLDEGYSVCVLIHAETVIFDEDITSICPNHWVCVEEIQQKENHVIIKMFTWGKVMECTIDIDNFEAGYYGYVAGK
;
A
#
# COMPACT_ATOMS: atom_id res chain seq x y z
N MET A 1 -17.95 -2.85 55.44
CA MET A 1 -16.83 -3.50 56.15
C MET A 1 -17.33 -4.83 56.66
N GLY A 2 -16.77 -5.95 56.21
CA GLY A 2 -17.15 -7.28 56.69
C GLY A 2 -16.00 -7.85 57.52
N ASN A 3 -16.22 -8.04 58.82
CA ASN A 3 -15.25 -8.69 59.70
C ASN A 3 -15.49 -10.20 59.64
N ILE A 4 -14.47 -10.97 59.26
CA ILE A 4 -14.46 -12.42 59.44
C ILE A 4 -13.85 -12.68 60.82
N VAL A 5 -14.62 -13.29 61.71
CA VAL A 5 -14.16 -13.72 63.03
C VAL A 5 -13.83 -15.21 62.94
N ILE A 6 -12.54 -15.55 62.98
CA ILE A 6 -12.09 -16.94 63.09
C ILE A 6 -11.91 -17.23 64.58
N THR A 7 -12.60 -18.25 65.10
CA THR A 7 -12.43 -18.73 66.47
C THR A 7 -11.71 -20.08 66.44
N SER A 8 -10.49 -20.15 66.96
CA SER A 8 -9.82 -21.43 67.25
C SER A 8 -10.24 -21.95 68.62
N ARG A 9 -10.52 -23.25 68.72
CA ARG A 9 -10.77 -23.94 70.00
C ARG A 9 -9.44 -24.38 70.61
N THR A 10 -8.62 -23.42 71.04
CA THR A 10 -7.53 -23.60 72.02
C THR A 10 -6.95 -22.22 72.29
N GLU A 11 -7.09 -21.75 73.53
CA GLU A 11 -6.44 -20.57 74.14
C GLU A 11 -6.46 -19.25 73.34
N GLY A 12 -7.45 -18.41 73.66
CA GLY A 12 -7.23 -17.02 74.09
C GLY A 12 -6.64 -15.98 73.13
N VAL A 13 -6.24 -16.31 71.90
CA VAL A 13 -5.74 -15.30 70.94
C VAL A 13 -6.85 -14.92 69.96
N LYS A 14 -7.53 -13.80 70.23
CA LYS A 14 -8.34 -13.11 69.21
C LYS A 14 -7.38 -12.46 68.20
N GLY A 15 -6.98 -13.21 67.18
CA GLY A 15 -6.35 -12.65 66.00
C GLY A 15 -7.37 -11.91 65.16
N SER A 16 -7.32 -10.57 65.11
CA SER A 16 -8.01 -9.82 64.07
C SER A 16 -7.14 -9.81 62.82
N ALA A 17 -7.49 -10.65 61.84
CA ALA A 17 -6.93 -10.53 60.49
C ALA A 17 -7.57 -9.31 59.82
N ASN A 18 -6.93 -8.15 59.92
CA ASN A 18 -7.23 -7.05 59.00
C ASN A 18 -6.77 -7.49 57.61
N LEU A 19 -7.71 -7.96 56.79
CA LEU A 19 -7.51 -8.04 55.34
C LEU A 19 -7.39 -6.60 54.83
N GLN A 20 -6.20 -6.01 54.98
CA GLN A 20 -5.87 -4.77 54.30
C GLN A 20 -5.98 -5.05 52.81
N LYS A 21 -7.05 -4.54 52.20
CA LYS A 21 -7.21 -4.56 50.76
C LYS A 21 -6.03 -3.78 50.18
N LYS A 22 -5.21 -4.47 49.39
CA LYS A 22 -4.07 -3.85 48.73
C LYS A 22 -4.57 -2.92 47.62
N PRO A 23 -3.85 -1.81 47.35
CA PRO A 23 -4.14 -0.95 46.22
C PRO A 23 -4.31 -1.75 44.94
N LYS A 24 -5.22 -1.31 44.08
CA LYS A 24 -5.40 -1.83 42.71
C LYS A 24 -5.65 -0.67 41.75
N VAL A 25 -5.17 -0.80 40.52
CA VAL A 25 -5.50 0.14 39.46
C VAL A 25 -6.96 -0.06 39.07
N LYS A 26 -7.72 1.03 38.95
CA LYS A 26 -9.13 0.99 38.56
C LYS A 26 -9.32 1.40 37.11
N THR A 27 -8.76 2.56 36.74
CA THR A 27 -8.97 3.15 35.42
C THR A 27 -7.64 3.65 34.89
N ILE A 28 -7.39 3.37 33.61
CA ILE A 28 -6.28 3.93 32.84
C ILE A 28 -6.83 4.67 31.64
N MET A 29 -6.04 5.60 31.11
CA MET A 29 -6.40 6.33 29.91
C MET A 29 -5.20 6.55 29.00
N ILE A 30 -5.53 6.93 27.77
CA ILE A 30 -4.63 7.44 26.76
C ILE A 30 -5.27 8.71 26.18
N SER A 31 -4.51 9.79 26.07
CA SER A 31 -4.96 11.03 25.42
C SER A 31 -4.49 11.07 23.96
N ASP A 32 -5.02 12.02 23.19
CA ASP A 32 -4.47 12.44 21.90
C ASP A 32 -4.42 11.34 20.82
N LEU A 33 -5.43 10.45 20.82
CA LEU A 33 -5.62 9.48 19.74
C LEU A 33 -5.91 10.16 18.40
N ASP A 34 -5.38 9.59 17.33
CA ASP A 34 -5.55 10.09 15.98
C ASP A 34 -6.78 9.48 15.29
N GLU A 35 -7.38 10.28 14.41
CA GLU A 35 -8.47 9.83 13.54
C GLU A 35 -7.96 9.09 12.31
N GLY A 36 -8.74 8.10 11.88
CA GLY A 36 -8.54 7.34 10.65
C GLY A 36 -9.85 6.68 10.21
N SER A 37 -9.75 5.86 9.17
CA SER A 37 -10.88 5.14 8.62
C SER A 37 -11.49 4.17 9.63
N THR A 38 -12.82 4.09 9.60
CA THR A 38 -13.62 3.07 10.31
C THR A 38 -13.46 1.67 9.72
N ASN A 39 -12.91 1.55 8.51
CA ASN A 39 -12.62 0.27 7.83
C ASN A 39 -13.84 -0.64 7.67
N ASP A 40 -15.04 -0.06 7.66
CA ASP A 40 -16.32 -0.76 7.60
C ASP A 40 -17.06 -0.55 6.27
N GLY A 41 -16.46 0.18 5.33
CA GLY A 41 -17.01 0.54 4.04
C GLY A 41 -17.84 1.82 4.03
N THR A 42 -17.97 2.53 5.17
CA THR A 42 -18.73 3.79 5.26
C THR A 42 -17.92 5.02 4.87
N PHE A 43 -16.59 4.88 4.69
CA PHE A 43 -15.65 5.98 4.42
C PHE A 43 -15.57 7.04 5.52
N ASN A 44 -16.10 6.74 6.72
CA ASN A 44 -16.01 7.64 7.85
C ASN A 44 -14.58 7.66 8.40
N LEU A 45 -14.03 8.86 8.60
CA LEU A 45 -12.69 9.10 9.14
C LEU A 45 -12.72 9.49 10.62
N THR A 46 -13.51 8.78 11.43
CA THR A 46 -13.76 9.11 12.84
C THR A 46 -13.21 8.08 13.83
N GLN A 47 -12.61 6.99 13.33
CA GLN A 47 -12.06 5.96 14.20
C GLN A 47 -10.83 6.52 14.92
N LYS A 48 -10.90 6.60 16.25
CA LYS A 48 -9.76 6.97 17.08
C LYS A 48 -8.82 5.78 17.28
N GLY A 49 -7.52 6.00 17.16
CA GLY A 49 -6.53 4.95 17.34
C GLY A 49 -5.09 5.45 17.39
N LEU A 50 -4.17 4.50 17.55
CA LEU A 50 -2.74 4.74 17.53
C LEU A 50 -2.20 4.66 16.11
N VAL A 51 -1.20 5.49 15.80
CA VAL A 51 -0.56 5.59 14.48
C VAL A 51 0.88 5.11 14.57
N TYR A 52 1.33 4.39 13.56
CA TYR A 52 2.71 3.92 13.44
C TYR A 52 3.71 5.08 13.56
N ASN A 53 4.84 4.81 14.21
CA ASN A 53 5.93 5.72 14.53
C ASN A 53 5.56 6.92 15.44
N LYS A 54 4.34 6.96 16.00
CA LYS A 54 3.99 7.89 17.07
C LYS A 54 4.18 7.28 18.46
N THR A 55 4.43 8.14 19.43
CA THR A 55 4.51 7.80 20.86
C THR A 55 3.32 8.40 21.58
N TYR A 56 2.63 7.57 22.37
CA TYR A 56 1.48 7.97 23.16
C TYR A 56 1.76 7.76 24.63
N SER A 57 1.20 8.64 25.47
CA SER A 57 1.35 8.53 26.91
C SER A 57 0.11 7.89 27.53
N LEU A 58 0.33 6.85 28.33
CA LEU A 58 -0.68 6.16 29.10
C LEU A 58 -0.54 6.54 30.57
N GLU A 59 -1.68 6.78 31.22
CA GLU A 59 -1.69 7.16 32.63
C GLU A 59 -2.78 6.44 33.44
N VAL A 60 -2.47 6.18 34.71
CA VAL A 60 -3.45 5.72 35.68
C VAL A 60 -4.25 6.91 36.19
N LEU A 61 -5.57 6.86 35.99
CA LEU A 61 -6.49 7.89 36.44
C LEU A 61 -6.93 7.70 37.89
N ASP A 62 -7.23 6.45 38.26
CA ASP A 62 -7.87 6.16 39.54
C ASP A 62 -7.39 4.82 40.10
N PHE A 63 -7.36 4.75 41.44
CA PHE A 63 -7.01 3.56 42.21
C PHE A 63 -8.13 3.22 43.17
N ILE A 64 -8.33 1.93 43.42
CA ILE A 64 -9.14 1.45 44.55
C ILE A 64 -8.22 0.98 45.67
N TYR A 65 -8.70 1.12 46.91
CA TYR A 65 -8.00 0.68 48.11
C TYR A 65 -6.65 1.38 48.38
N GLY A 66 -6.55 2.64 47.94
CA GLY A 66 -5.42 3.53 48.24
C GLY A 66 -4.51 3.77 47.04
N ILE A 67 -3.64 4.77 47.15
CA ILE A 67 -2.70 5.17 46.09
C ILE A 67 -1.35 4.45 46.35
N PRO A 68 -0.83 3.64 45.42
CA PRO A 68 0.44 2.94 45.59
C PRO A 68 1.64 3.85 45.32
N LYS A 69 2.86 3.34 45.56
CA LYS A 69 4.07 3.96 45.02
C LYS A 69 4.06 3.84 43.50
N SER A 70 4.66 4.81 42.81
CA SER A 70 4.62 4.85 41.35
C SER A 70 5.19 3.58 40.71
N ASN A 71 6.35 3.13 41.20
CA ASN A 71 7.06 1.97 40.65
C ASN A 71 6.39 0.62 40.97
N ASP A 72 5.33 0.61 41.79
CA ASP A 72 4.57 -0.61 42.07
C ASP A 72 3.58 -0.92 40.93
N VAL A 73 3.18 0.09 40.14
CA VAL A 73 2.31 -0.07 38.98
C VAL A 73 3.13 -0.67 37.84
N ARG A 74 2.68 -1.83 37.35
CA ARG A 74 3.26 -2.57 36.23
C ARG A 74 2.34 -2.48 35.03
N TRP A 75 2.93 -2.47 33.84
CA TRP A 75 2.18 -2.42 32.60
C TRP A 75 2.50 -3.61 31.71
N GLU A 76 1.49 -4.04 30.97
CA GLU A 76 1.60 -5.00 29.87
C GLU A 76 0.73 -4.57 28.70
N CYS A 77 1.14 -4.91 27.48
CA CYS A 77 0.36 -4.67 26.27
C CYS A 77 0.22 -5.99 25.53
N HIS A 78 -1.02 -6.35 25.19
CA HIS A 78 -1.34 -7.52 24.40
C HIS A 78 -2.00 -7.06 23.10
N TYR A 79 -1.78 -7.73 21.98
CA TYR A 79 -2.52 -7.47 20.74
C TYR A 79 -3.34 -8.69 20.35
N THR A 80 -4.49 -8.45 19.72
CA THR A 80 -5.33 -9.51 19.14
C THR A 80 -5.20 -9.46 17.63
N ASP A 81 -4.68 -10.55 17.03
CA ASP A 81 -4.59 -10.67 15.58
C ASP A 81 -5.98 -10.89 14.93
N ASN A 82 -6.03 -10.91 13.60
CA ASN A 82 -7.27 -11.13 12.84
C ASN A 82 -7.87 -12.53 13.05
N GLY A 83 -7.09 -13.51 13.53
CA GLY A 83 -7.54 -14.85 13.89
C GLY A 83 -8.09 -14.94 15.31
N GLY A 84 -8.05 -13.84 16.07
CA GLY A 84 -8.45 -13.80 17.48
C GLY A 84 -7.37 -14.27 18.45
N ASN A 85 -6.14 -14.55 17.97
CA ASN A 85 -5.05 -14.95 18.84
C ASN A 85 -4.53 -13.72 19.60
N ILE A 86 -4.35 -13.90 20.90
CA ILE A 86 -3.83 -12.86 21.79
C ILE A 86 -2.33 -13.11 21.99
N THR A 87 -1.52 -12.10 21.67
CA THR A 87 -0.07 -12.15 21.83
C THR A 87 0.38 -11.04 22.79
N VAL A 88 1.23 -11.40 23.76
CA VAL A 88 1.84 -10.45 24.68
C VAL A 88 3.02 -9.75 24.01
N LEU A 89 3.06 -8.41 24.01
CA LEU A 89 4.26 -7.65 23.65
C LEU A 89 5.28 -7.75 24.78
N SER A 90 6.05 -8.83 24.79
CA SER A 90 6.96 -9.17 25.89
C SER A 90 8.05 -8.13 26.17
N THR A 91 8.37 -7.30 25.18
CA THR A 91 9.38 -6.23 25.25
C THR A 91 8.88 -4.99 25.98
N TRP A 92 7.57 -4.76 26.06
CA TRP A 92 7.00 -3.58 26.70
C TRP A 92 6.45 -3.94 28.09
N LYS A 93 7.29 -3.75 29.12
CA LYS A 93 6.96 -3.98 30.54
C LYS A 93 7.36 -2.81 31.44
N PRO A 94 6.92 -1.58 31.15
CA PRO A 94 7.31 -0.43 31.95
C PRO A 94 6.64 -0.46 33.32
N ARG A 95 7.12 0.42 34.21
CA ARG A 95 6.55 0.66 35.54
C ARG A 95 6.36 2.14 35.76
N GLY A 96 5.40 2.49 36.61
CA GLY A 96 5.05 3.87 36.89
C GLY A 96 3.56 4.15 36.71
N LYS A 97 3.07 5.25 37.28
CA LYS A 97 1.69 5.72 37.08
C LYS A 97 1.45 6.31 35.69
N LYS A 98 2.53 6.66 34.99
CA LYS A 98 2.53 7.17 33.62
C LYS A 98 3.66 6.51 32.85
N VAL A 99 3.38 6.05 31.64
CA VAL A 99 4.31 5.33 30.77
C VAL A 99 4.08 5.72 29.32
N ASP A 100 5.11 5.59 28.49
CA ASP A 100 4.99 5.86 27.06
C ASP A 100 4.97 4.56 26.25
N PHE A 101 4.16 4.56 25.20
CA PHE A 101 4.04 3.47 24.23
C PHE A 101 4.30 4.02 22.83
N LYS A 102 5.38 3.56 22.21
CA LYS A 102 5.69 3.83 20.82
C LYS A 102 5.09 2.72 19.96
N VAL A 103 4.41 3.10 18.87
CA VAL A 103 3.93 2.14 17.86
C VAL A 103 5.05 1.92 16.85
N ASP A 104 5.87 0.89 17.00
CA ASP A 104 7.01 0.60 16.11
C ASP A 104 7.06 -0.85 15.58
N ASP A 105 6.04 -1.66 15.87
CA ASP A 105 5.87 -3.00 15.32
C ASP A 105 4.83 -3.00 14.19
N PHE A 106 5.21 -3.48 13.00
CA PHE A 106 4.30 -3.62 11.86
C PHE A 106 3.22 -4.70 12.06
N ASN A 107 3.44 -5.66 12.96
CA ASN A 107 2.51 -6.77 13.17
C ASN A 107 1.24 -6.37 13.92
N ILE A 108 1.31 -5.31 14.72
CA ILE A 108 0.18 -4.80 15.51
C ILE A 108 -0.69 -3.78 14.76
N LEU A 109 -0.29 -3.38 13.54
CA LEU A 109 -1.09 -2.47 12.70
C LEU A 109 -2.40 -3.14 12.26
N GLY A 110 -3.49 -2.37 12.28
CA GLY A 110 -4.81 -2.88 11.97
C GLY A 110 -5.34 -3.91 12.97
N CYS A 111 -4.88 -3.84 14.22
CA CYS A 111 -5.29 -4.73 15.31
C CYS A 111 -5.77 -3.90 16.51
N PHE A 112 -6.46 -4.54 17.45
CA PHE A 112 -6.66 -3.96 18.76
C PHE A 112 -5.53 -4.37 19.69
N VAL A 113 -4.99 -3.39 20.41
CA VAL A 113 -4.13 -3.61 21.58
C VAL A 113 -4.94 -3.43 22.85
N THR A 114 -4.59 -4.22 23.87
CA THR A 114 -5.15 -4.12 25.21
C THR A 114 -4.02 -3.85 26.18
N PHE A 115 -4.08 -2.67 26.80
CA PHE A 115 -3.18 -2.27 27.86
C PHE A 115 -3.73 -2.72 29.20
N TYR A 116 -2.84 -3.27 30.02
CA TYR A 116 -3.11 -3.63 31.39
C TYR A 116 -2.19 -2.81 32.29
N ALA A 117 -2.74 -2.19 33.32
CA ALA A 117 -1.99 -1.61 34.42
C ALA A 117 -2.43 -2.27 35.72
N TYR A 118 -1.49 -2.82 36.46
CA TYR A 118 -1.80 -3.61 37.64
C TYR A 118 -0.69 -3.55 38.69
N ILE A 119 -1.04 -3.89 39.92
CA ILE A 119 -0.09 -3.95 41.05
C ILE A 119 0.15 -5.41 41.44
N GLN A 120 -0.90 -6.22 41.47
CA GLN A 120 -0.82 -7.62 41.87
C GLN A 120 -1.31 -8.58 40.79
N GLU A 121 -2.51 -8.33 40.24
CA GLU A 121 -3.21 -9.27 39.38
C GLU A 121 -3.74 -8.55 38.13
N GLN A 122 -3.27 -8.94 36.97
CA GLN A 122 -3.61 -8.32 35.69
C GLN A 122 -5.11 -8.38 35.35
N CYS A 123 -5.76 -9.53 35.59
CA CYS A 123 -7.10 -9.82 35.08
C CYS A 123 -8.25 -9.03 35.74
N ASN A 124 -7.98 -8.27 36.81
CA ASN A 124 -8.98 -7.58 37.61
C ASN A 124 -8.60 -6.12 37.94
N GLU A 125 -7.68 -5.52 37.19
CA GLU A 125 -7.20 -4.16 37.40
C GLU A 125 -7.42 -3.29 36.14
N GLY A 126 -6.66 -2.22 35.94
CA GLY A 126 -6.90 -1.28 34.85
C GLY A 126 -6.71 -1.93 33.48
N VAL A 127 -7.74 -1.88 32.65
CA VAL A 127 -7.75 -2.42 31.28
C VAL A 127 -8.21 -1.35 30.30
N LEU A 128 -7.51 -1.23 29.17
CA LEU A 128 -7.90 -0.32 28.08
C LEU A 128 -7.60 -0.95 26.73
N LYS A 129 -8.64 -1.15 25.93
CA LYS A 129 -8.54 -1.66 24.57
C LYS A 129 -8.55 -0.49 23.58
N VAL A 130 -7.57 -0.42 22.69
CA VAL A 130 -7.35 0.67 21.73
C VAL A 130 -7.06 0.09 20.35
N TRP A 131 -7.60 0.73 19.32
CA TRP A 131 -7.33 0.39 17.92
C TRP A 131 -5.96 0.94 17.48
N ILE A 132 -5.23 0.17 16.67
CA ILE A 132 -4.06 0.65 15.94
C ILE A 132 -4.40 0.71 14.46
N HIS A 133 -4.24 1.89 13.87
CA HIS A 133 -4.55 2.12 12.48
C HIS A 133 -3.67 1.28 11.54
N TYR A 134 -4.21 1.00 10.35
CA TYR A 134 -3.39 0.57 9.22
C TYR A 134 -2.36 1.64 8.87
N ARG A 135 -1.26 1.24 8.20
CA ARG A 135 -0.24 2.20 7.77
C ARG A 135 -0.86 3.28 6.87
N PHE A 136 -1.70 2.89 5.93
CA PHE A 136 -2.55 3.80 5.14
C PHE A 136 -3.88 4.06 5.86
N ARG A 137 -3.85 4.82 6.96
CA ARG A 137 -4.96 4.91 7.91
C ARG A 137 -6.25 5.51 7.37
N TYR A 138 -6.21 6.28 6.29
CA TYR A 138 -7.40 6.91 5.71
C TYR A 138 -8.04 6.08 4.59
N LEU A 139 -7.38 5.02 4.12
CA LEU A 139 -7.94 4.12 3.12
C LEU A 139 -8.78 3.07 3.84
N ASP A 140 -10.07 2.99 3.50
CA ASP A 140 -10.98 2.01 4.09
C ASP A 140 -10.64 0.59 3.65
N LYS A 141 -10.41 -0.30 4.63
CA LYS A 141 -10.05 -1.70 4.38
C LYS A 141 -11.06 -2.46 3.51
N LYS A 142 -12.37 -2.33 3.76
CA LYS A 142 -13.37 -3.04 2.96
C LYS A 142 -13.40 -2.52 1.53
N GLU A 143 -13.17 -1.23 1.35
CA GLU A 143 -13.06 -0.64 0.02
C GLU A 143 -11.81 -1.10 -0.72
N VAL A 144 -10.66 -1.19 -0.03
CA VAL A 144 -9.42 -1.78 -0.57
C VAL A 144 -9.69 -3.23 -1.02
N GLU A 145 -10.27 -4.07 -0.16
CA GLU A 145 -10.62 -5.46 -0.48
C GLU A 145 -11.58 -5.55 -1.68
N ARG A 146 -12.60 -4.68 -1.73
CA ARG A 146 -13.53 -4.60 -2.86
C ARG A 146 -12.82 -4.23 -4.16
N ASN A 147 -11.93 -3.23 -4.11
CA ASN A 147 -11.17 -2.80 -5.27
C ASN A 147 -10.27 -3.93 -5.77
N ILE A 148 -9.51 -4.60 -4.89
CA ILE A 148 -8.66 -5.73 -5.25
C ILE A 148 -9.47 -6.81 -5.98
N ASN A 149 -10.60 -7.23 -5.39
CA ASN A 149 -11.45 -8.28 -5.99
C ASN A 149 -11.98 -7.88 -7.38
N LYS A 150 -12.33 -6.60 -7.57
CA LYS A 150 -12.72 -6.08 -8.88
C LYS A 150 -11.58 -6.15 -9.90
N ARG A 151 -10.35 -5.76 -9.53
CA ARG A 151 -9.19 -5.84 -10.43
C ARG A 151 -8.76 -7.27 -10.72
N ILE A 152 -8.89 -8.18 -9.76
CA ILE A 152 -8.61 -9.61 -10.03
C ILE A 152 -9.62 -10.18 -11.02
N SER A 153 -10.91 -9.84 -10.85
CA SER A 153 -11.97 -10.33 -11.75
C SER A 153 -11.93 -9.65 -13.12
N PHE A 154 -11.57 -8.36 -13.13
CA PHE A 154 -11.52 -7.50 -14.32
C PHE A 154 -10.24 -6.67 -14.29
N PRO A 155 -9.08 -7.26 -14.66
CA PRO A 155 -7.78 -6.58 -14.60
C PRO A 155 -7.73 -5.28 -15.39
N TYR A 156 -8.52 -5.18 -16.46
CA TYR A 156 -8.60 -3.97 -17.27
C TYR A 156 -9.14 -2.76 -16.50
N LEU A 157 -9.74 -2.92 -15.31
CA LEU A 157 -10.18 -1.80 -14.46
C LEU A 157 -9.05 -1.07 -13.73
N ILE A 158 -7.81 -1.57 -13.80
CA ILE A 158 -6.65 -0.86 -13.26
C ILE A 158 -6.48 0.45 -14.01
N ASN A 159 -6.58 1.57 -13.30
CA ASN A 159 -6.62 2.87 -13.93
C ASN A 159 -5.66 3.85 -13.27
N GLN A 160 -4.72 4.37 -14.06
CA GLN A 160 -3.81 5.44 -13.67
C GLN A 160 -4.43 6.84 -13.75
N GLN A 161 -5.65 6.98 -14.26
CA GLN A 161 -6.31 8.25 -14.55
C GLN A 161 -5.42 9.13 -15.44
N SER A 162 -5.45 10.45 -15.27
CA SER A 162 -4.60 11.40 -16.00
C SER A 162 -3.19 11.54 -15.39
N THR A 163 -2.57 10.45 -14.92
CA THR A 163 -1.22 10.46 -14.32
C THR A 163 -0.19 9.70 -15.16
N SER A 164 1.09 9.98 -14.92
CA SER A 164 2.27 9.40 -15.57
C SER A 164 2.57 7.93 -15.19
N LEU A 165 1.57 7.19 -14.70
CA LEU A 165 1.73 5.83 -14.15
C LEU A 165 1.37 4.73 -15.17
N CYS A 166 1.18 5.05 -16.46
CA CYS A 166 0.73 4.11 -17.50
C CYS A 166 1.60 2.85 -17.64
N GLY A 167 2.92 3.00 -17.51
CA GLY A 167 3.86 1.88 -17.53
C GLY A 167 3.68 0.93 -16.36
N ILE A 168 3.57 1.47 -15.14
CA ILE A 168 3.32 0.67 -13.92
C ILE A 168 1.90 0.08 -13.95
N ALA A 169 0.92 0.77 -14.55
CA ALA A 169 -0.43 0.26 -14.75
C ALA A 169 -0.44 -0.95 -15.68
N SER A 170 0.39 -0.95 -16.73
CA SER A 170 0.57 -2.11 -17.60
C SER A 170 1.17 -3.31 -16.84
N ILE A 171 2.14 -3.07 -15.94
CA ILE A 171 2.66 -4.12 -15.06
C ILE A 171 1.57 -4.64 -14.11
N ALA A 172 0.82 -3.75 -13.47
CA ALA A 172 -0.27 -4.13 -12.57
C ALA A 172 -1.34 -4.96 -13.29
N TYR A 173 -1.67 -4.59 -14.53
CA TYR A 173 -2.59 -5.31 -15.41
C TYR A 173 -2.14 -6.75 -15.65
N ILE A 174 -0.88 -6.92 -16.04
CA ILE A 174 -0.30 -8.25 -16.26
C ILE A 174 -0.25 -9.02 -14.93
N PHE A 175 0.13 -8.37 -13.83
CA PHE A 175 0.27 -9.02 -12.52
C PHE A 175 -1.07 -9.54 -11.98
N ALA A 176 -2.14 -8.74 -12.09
CA ALA A 176 -3.47 -9.16 -11.70
C ALA A 176 -3.98 -10.35 -12.53
N LYS A 177 -3.63 -10.42 -13.83
CA LYS A 177 -3.95 -11.54 -14.74
C LYS A 177 -3.15 -12.81 -14.43
N SER A 178 -1.84 -12.69 -14.26
CA SER A 178 -0.93 -13.84 -14.17
C SER A 178 -0.74 -14.38 -12.76
N ASN A 179 -0.88 -13.53 -11.74
CA ASN A 179 -0.67 -13.90 -10.33
C ASN A 179 -1.55 -13.04 -9.41
N SER A 180 -2.86 -13.29 -9.47
CA SER A 180 -3.88 -12.60 -8.65
C SER A 180 -3.63 -12.70 -7.14
N THR A 181 -3.04 -13.81 -6.67
CA THR A 181 -2.67 -13.98 -5.25
C THR A 181 -1.54 -13.05 -4.86
N GLY A 182 -0.49 -12.97 -5.68
CA GLY A 182 0.61 -12.01 -5.48
C GLY A 182 0.11 -10.57 -5.50
N TYR A 183 -0.75 -10.21 -6.45
CA TYR A 183 -1.36 -8.89 -6.55
C TYR A 183 -2.17 -8.53 -5.29
N ASN A 184 -3.04 -9.43 -4.82
CA ASN A 184 -3.79 -9.25 -3.58
C ASN A 184 -2.88 -9.07 -2.37
N ASN A 185 -1.86 -9.93 -2.24
CA ASN A 185 -0.95 -9.91 -1.11
C ASN A 185 -0.12 -8.63 -1.09
N PHE A 186 0.33 -8.15 -2.25
CA PHE A 186 1.06 -6.89 -2.36
C PHE A 186 0.23 -5.73 -1.81
N ILE A 187 -0.97 -5.53 -2.32
CA ILE A 187 -1.82 -4.39 -1.97
C ILE A 187 -2.28 -4.47 -0.51
N THR A 188 -2.66 -5.67 -0.05
CA THR A 188 -3.08 -5.91 1.34
C THR A 188 -1.95 -5.59 2.33
N ASN A 189 -0.74 -6.07 2.05
CA ASN A 189 0.42 -5.81 2.90
C ASN A 189 0.86 -4.34 2.82
N MET A 190 0.79 -3.73 1.64
CA MET A 190 1.06 -2.30 1.47
C MET A 190 0.07 -1.44 2.29
N HIS A 191 -1.23 -1.69 2.18
CA HIS A 191 -2.26 -1.00 2.97
C HIS A 191 -2.00 -1.15 4.48
N LYS A 192 -1.77 -2.39 4.92
CA LYS A 192 -1.66 -2.71 6.34
C LYS A 192 -0.36 -2.21 6.96
N LYS A 193 0.76 -2.51 6.32
CA LYS A 193 2.11 -2.36 6.87
C LYS A 193 2.93 -1.24 6.21
N GLY A 194 2.55 -0.81 5.01
CA GLY A 194 3.42 0.01 4.16
C GLY A 194 4.61 -0.77 3.59
N ILE A 195 4.56 -2.10 3.67
CA ILE A 195 5.62 -2.99 3.20
C ILE A 195 4.96 -4.12 2.44
N ALA A 196 5.40 -4.38 1.21
CA ALA A 196 4.98 -5.51 0.41
C ALA A 196 6.19 -6.28 -0.10
N LEU A 197 6.10 -7.61 -0.08
CA LEU A 197 7.10 -8.53 -0.61
C LEU A 197 6.43 -9.37 -1.71
N ILE A 198 7.10 -9.48 -2.85
CA ILE A 198 6.78 -10.46 -3.89
C ILE A 198 7.63 -11.70 -3.61
N ASP A 199 7.02 -12.72 -3.00
CA ASP A 199 7.73 -13.91 -2.50
C ASP A 199 8.54 -14.63 -3.59
N GLN A 200 8.04 -14.65 -4.84
CA GLN A 200 8.67 -15.35 -5.95
C GLN A 200 10.04 -14.76 -6.34
N THR A 201 10.21 -13.45 -6.18
CA THR A 201 11.40 -12.71 -6.62
C THR A 201 12.21 -12.14 -5.46
N GLY A 202 11.63 -12.09 -4.26
CA GLY A 202 12.17 -11.37 -3.12
C GLY A 202 12.06 -9.84 -3.26
N TYR A 203 11.35 -9.34 -4.27
CA TYR A 203 11.21 -7.90 -4.49
C TYR A 203 10.38 -7.26 -3.38
N LYS A 204 11.00 -6.36 -2.63
CA LYS A 204 10.42 -5.68 -1.47
C LYS A 204 10.20 -4.21 -1.76
N VAL A 205 8.97 -3.75 -1.61
CA VAL A 205 8.60 -2.34 -1.62
C VAL A 205 8.27 -1.94 -0.18
N GLU A 206 8.91 -0.89 0.31
CA GLU A 206 8.68 -0.31 1.63
C GLU A 206 8.55 1.19 1.45
N ILE A 207 7.44 1.76 1.91
CA ILE A 207 7.27 3.20 1.92
C ILE A 207 8.38 3.83 2.77
N ASP A 208 8.89 4.96 2.33
CA ASP A 208 9.92 5.66 3.07
C ASP A 208 9.35 6.31 4.34
N LYS A 209 10.18 7.12 5.00
CA LYS A 209 9.81 7.79 6.25
C LYS A 209 8.95 9.02 6.00
N ASP A 210 8.90 9.52 4.77
CA ASP A 210 8.17 10.73 4.44
C ASP A 210 6.70 10.32 4.29
N GLU A 211 5.88 10.79 5.23
CA GLU A 211 4.52 10.27 5.42
C GLU A 211 3.52 10.79 4.34
N HIS A 212 4.00 11.36 3.23
CA HIS A 212 3.18 12.04 2.23
C HIS A 212 2.16 11.10 1.56
N LEU A 213 2.50 9.82 1.38
CA LEU A 213 1.57 8.84 0.82
C LEU A 213 0.53 8.35 1.84
N VAL A 214 0.92 8.19 3.10
CA VAL A 214 0.06 7.58 4.13
C VAL A 214 -0.91 8.57 4.77
N GLU A 215 -0.59 9.85 4.72
CA GLU A 215 -1.42 10.94 5.25
C GLU A 215 -2.51 11.42 4.29
N LEU A 216 -2.58 10.83 3.11
CA LEU A 216 -3.44 11.32 2.05
C LEU A 216 -4.89 10.86 2.27
N LYS A 217 -5.76 11.82 2.59
CA LYS A 217 -7.19 11.57 2.79
C LYS A 217 -7.92 11.35 1.45
N PRO A 218 -8.85 10.38 1.34
CA PRO A 218 -9.61 10.12 0.12
C PRO A 218 -10.35 11.34 -0.45
N GLN A 219 -10.73 12.32 0.38
CA GLN A 219 -11.40 13.54 -0.08
C GLN A 219 -10.46 14.53 -0.80
N ASN A 220 -9.14 14.31 -0.75
CA ASN A 220 -8.18 15.12 -1.50
C ASN A 220 -8.25 14.71 -2.97
N LYS A 221 -8.59 15.66 -3.86
CA LYS A 221 -8.80 15.45 -5.31
C LYS A 221 -7.67 14.71 -6.05
N LYS A 222 -6.44 14.69 -5.51
CA LYS A 222 -5.29 13.97 -6.08
C LYS A 222 -5.33 12.45 -5.85
N VAL A 223 -5.95 11.97 -4.77
CA VAL A 223 -6.28 10.53 -4.57
C VAL A 223 -7.72 10.24 -4.93
N GLY A 224 -8.60 11.25 -4.87
CA GLY A 224 -10.01 11.11 -5.25
C GLY A 224 -10.26 10.69 -6.70
N SER A 225 -9.24 10.59 -7.56
CA SER A 225 -9.36 9.99 -8.89
C SER A 225 -8.92 8.52 -8.95
N LEU A 226 -7.92 8.10 -8.16
CA LEU A 226 -7.44 6.73 -8.15
C LEU A 226 -8.23 5.90 -7.14
N GLU A 227 -8.66 4.72 -7.59
CA GLU A 227 -9.22 3.72 -6.69
C GLU A 227 -8.12 3.20 -5.75
N PHE A 228 -8.46 2.83 -4.51
CA PHE A 228 -7.47 2.57 -3.46
C PHE A 228 -6.46 1.48 -3.81
N ALA A 229 -6.89 0.42 -4.49
CA ALA A 229 -5.99 -0.64 -4.95
C ALA A 229 -4.97 -0.11 -5.97
N ASP A 230 -5.41 0.74 -6.90
CA ASP A 230 -4.56 1.32 -7.94
C ASP A 230 -3.60 2.33 -7.31
N TYR A 231 -4.05 3.15 -6.36
CA TYR A 231 -3.18 4.05 -5.60
C TYR A 231 -2.09 3.28 -4.83
N LEU A 232 -2.49 2.26 -4.06
CA LEU A 232 -1.57 1.46 -3.26
C LEU A 232 -0.52 0.71 -4.10
N PHE A 233 -0.84 0.31 -5.32
CA PHE A 233 0.12 -0.35 -6.20
C PHE A 233 0.95 0.65 -7.01
N LEU A 234 0.28 1.54 -7.76
CA LEU A 234 0.93 2.40 -8.74
C LEU A 234 1.76 3.50 -8.07
N ALA A 235 1.20 4.19 -7.07
CA ALA A 235 1.88 5.31 -6.44
C ALA A 235 3.06 4.83 -5.57
N THR A 236 2.91 3.72 -4.83
CA THR A 236 3.98 3.24 -3.95
C THR A 236 5.16 2.64 -4.72
N ILE A 237 4.93 1.99 -5.86
CA ILE A 237 6.02 1.53 -6.74
C ILE A 237 6.73 2.73 -7.38
N ARG A 238 5.98 3.76 -7.81
CA ARG A 238 6.56 4.98 -8.40
C ARG A 238 7.48 5.68 -7.40
N ASP A 239 6.97 5.89 -6.19
CA ASP A 239 7.66 6.51 -5.06
C ASP A 239 8.91 5.70 -4.68
N PHE A 240 8.77 4.39 -4.48
CA PHE A 240 9.89 3.51 -4.14
C PHE A 240 10.99 3.46 -5.21
N LYS A 241 10.64 3.54 -6.49
CA LYS A 241 11.61 3.53 -7.60
C LYS A 241 12.27 4.90 -7.83
N ASN A 242 11.84 5.98 -7.15
CA ASN A 242 12.41 7.33 -7.26
C ASN A 242 12.85 7.70 -8.68
N ILE A 243 11.92 7.55 -9.62
CA ILE A 243 12.18 7.79 -11.05
C ILE A 243 12.19 9.30 -11.27
N LEU A 244 13.38 9.89 -11.08
CA LEU A 244 13.82 11.25 -11.42
C LEU A 244 13.01 12.46 -10.87
N TRP A 245 11.82 12.27 -10.32
CA TRP A 245 11.09 13.29 -9.59
C TRP A 245 10.39 12.71 -8.37
N ASP A 246 10.65 13.39 -7.25
CA ASP A 246 9.87 13.34 -6.04
C ASP A 246 8.38 13.45 -6.41
N TYR A 247 7.53 12.61 -5.83
CA TYR A 247 6.10 12.92 -5.79
C TYR A 247 5.89 14.05 -4.76
N ASP A 248 6.58 15.18 -4.96
CA ASP A 248 6.40 16.38 -4.17
C ASP A 248 5.31 17.22 -4.82
N THR A 249 4.23 17.41 -4.09
CA THR A 249 3.18 18.37 -4.47
C THR A 249 3.66 19.83 -4.43
N ARG A 250 4.93 20.09 -4.09
CA ARG A 250 5.49 21.42 -3.85
C ARG A 250 7.00 21.48 -4.18
N LYS A 251 7.42 21.39 -5.46
CA LYS A 251 8.53 22.21 -6.03
C LYS A 251 8.85 21.83 -7.48
N ASP A 252 8.63 22.78 -8.37
CA ASP A 252 9.54 23.08 -9.48
C ASP A 252 10.93 23.36 -8.91
N ASP A 253 11.97 22.77 -9.51
CA ASP A 253 13.32 23.36 -9.69
C ASP A 253 14.38 22.25 -9.85
N SER A 254 14.48 21.64 -11.04
CA SER A 254 15.74 21.04 -11.46
C SER A 254 15.87 21.07 -12.99
N LYS A 255 16.68 22.03 -13.47
CA LYS A 255 17.11 22.17 -14.86
C LYS A 255 17.78 20.89 -15.36
N ILE A 256 17.04 20.09 -16.13
CA ILE A 256 17.55 19.10 -17.06
C ILE A 256 17.10 19.56 -18.44
N GLU A 257 17.99 19.46 -19.43
CA GLU A 257 17.83 20.00 -20.79
C GLU A 257 16.38 19.96 -21.33
N GLU A 258 15.96 21.08 -21.92
CA GLU A 258 14.64 21.41 -22.50
C GLU A 258 14.07 20.31 -23.45
N THR A 259 14.93 19.43 -23.97
CA THR A 259 14.55 18.28 -24.81
C THR A 259 14.17 17.02 -24.04
N LEU A 260 14.67 16.84 -22.82
CA LEU A 260 14.35 15.72 -21.94
C LEU A 260 13.06 15.97 -21.16
N GLU A 261 12.75 17.25 -20.84
CA GLU A 261 11.53 17.67 -20.13
C GLU A 261 10.24 17.13 -20.78
N GLY A 262 10.16 17.08 -22.12
CA GLY A 262 9.00 16.54 -22.84
C GLY A 262 8.80 15.02 -22.73
N CYS A 263 9.86 14.27 -22.40
CA CYS A 263 9.86 12.80 -22.29
C CYS A 263 9.70 12.31 -20.83
N THR A 264 9.52 13.21 -19.86
CA THR A 264 9.61 12.89 -18.42
C THR A 264 8.28 12.45 -17.77
N GLY A 265 7.17 12.61 -18.48
CA GLY A 265 5.83 12.21 -18.04
C GLY A 265 5.55 10.71 -18.13
N ILE A 266 6.54 9.87 -18.39
CA ILE A 266 6.38 8.41 -18.54
C ILE A 266 7.34 7.61 -17.66
N SER A 267 7.05 6.32 -17.50
CA SER A 267 8.02 5.38 -16.92
C SER A 267 9.07 5.04 -17.97
N PHE A 268 10.37 5.15 -17.67
CA PHE A 268 11.40 4.77 -18.64
C PHE A 268 11.41 3.24 -18.89
N PRO A 269 11.83 2.79 -20.07
CA PRO A 269 11.82 1.37 -20.45
C PRO A 269 12.53 0.44 -19.47
N HIS A 270 13.70 0.84 -18.94
CA HIS A 270 14.43 0.02 -17.97
C HIS A 270 13.66 -0.23 -16.67
N ILE A 271 12.72 0.65 -16.29
CA ILE A 271 11.81 0.42 -15.15
C ILE A 271 10.79 -0.65 -15.52
N ILE A 272 10.22 -0.61 -16.72
CA ILE A 272 9.26 -1.61 -17.19
C ILE A 272 9.93 -2.98 -17.27
N SER A 273 11.11 -3.04 -17.88
CA SER A 273 11.97 -4.24 -17.90
C SER A 273 12.29 -4.74 -16.49
N GLY A 274 12.69 -3.84 -15.59
CA GLY A 274 12.95 -4.18 -14.19
C GLY A 274 11.71 -4.72 -13.47
N LEU A 275 10.54 -4.11 -13.65
CA LEU A 275 9.29 -4.56 -13.02
C LEU A 275 8.76 -5.86 -13.62
N MET A 276 8.97 -6.12 -14.92
CA MET A 276 8.68 -7.42 -15.51
C MET A 276 9.49 -8.53 -14.83
N LYS A 277 10.75 -8.26 -14.49
CA LYS A 277 11.57 -9.19 -13.70
C LYS A 277 11.10 -9.27 -12.25
N ASP A 278 11.05 -8.13 -11.57
CA ASP A 278 10.94 -8.01 -10.13
C ASP A 278 9.52 -8.30 -9.62
N VAL A 279 8.48 -7.92 -10.37
CA VAL A 279 7.07 -8.08 -9.97
C VAL A 279 6.43 -9.27 -10.67
N LEU A 280 6.68 -9.44 -11.97
CA LEU A 280 6.04 -10.50 -12.77
C LEU A 280 6.83 -11.81 -12.79
N ASN A 281 8.06 -11.82 -12.24
CA ASN A 281 8.96 -12.98 -12.22
C ASN A 281 9.27 -13.53 -13.62
N PHE A 282 9.34 -12.65 -14.62
CA PHE A 282 9.73 -13.04 -15.98
C PHE A 282 11.24 -13.24 -16.07
N ASN A 283 11.63 -14.32 -16.76
CA ASN A 283 13.03 -14.75 -16.88
C ASN A 283 13.65 -14.33 -18.22
N SER A 284 12.82 -14.15 -19.25
CA SER A 284 13.23 -13.61 -20.54
C SER A 284 12.60 -12.24 -20.71
N ILE A 285 13.43 -11.21 -20.88
CA ILE A 285 13.00 -9.84 -21.11
C ILE A 285 13.70 -9.31 -22.35
N ILE A 286 12.92 -8.74 -23.26
CA ILE A 286 13.37 -8.13 -24.51
C ILE A 286 12.94 -6.67 -24.46
N ASP A 287 13.89 -5.76 -24.62
CA ASP A 287 13.65 -4.32 -24.67
C ASP A 287 14.17 -3.78 -26.00
N THR A 288 13.25 -3.33 -26.85
CA THR A 288 13.56 -2.74 -28.16
C THR A 288 13.29 -1.25 -28.19
N THR A 289 13.01 -0.63 -27.05
CA THR A 289 12.54 0.76 -27.00
C THR A 289 13.61 1.78 -27.38
N ALA A 290 13.15 2.93 -27.89
CA ALA A 290 13.95 4.12 -28.11
C ALA A 290 13.17 5.33 -27.59
N LEU A 291 13.84 6.23 -26.86
CA LEU A 291 13.20 7.45 -26.30
C LEU A 291 13.10 8.59 -27.32
N PHE A 292 13.76 8.44 -28.45
CA PHE A 292 13.68 9.36 -29.58
C PHE A 292 13.48 8.51 -30.83
N GLN A 293 12.71 9.04 -31.80
CA GLN A 293 12.69 8.50 -33.15
C GLN A 293 14.06 8.66 -33.81
N VAL A 294 14.98 7.74 -33.53
CA VAL A 294 16.14 7.53 -34.38
C VAL A 294 15.64 6.65 -35.51
N LEU A 295 15.16 7.27 -36.60
CA LEU A 295 14.81 6.67 -37.90
C LEU A 295 14.98 5.15 -37.89
N LYS A 296 14.03 4.43 -37.29
CA LYS A 296 14.11 2.98 -37.26
C LYS A 296 13.81 2.54 -38.68
N ASN A 297 14.80 1.93 -39.33
CA ASN A 297 14.67 1.30 -40.63
C ASN A 297 13.78 0.04 -40.54
N GLY A 298 12.54 0.17 -40.08
CA GLY A 298 11.59 -0.93 -39.93
C GLY A 298 10.25 -0.51 -40.48
N ASN A 299 9.82 -1.17 -41.55
CA ASN A 299 8.47 -1.02 -42.09
C ASN A 299 7.46 -1.51 -41.03
N ALA A 300 6.34 -0.82 -40.85
CA ALA A 300 5.24 -1.23 -39.97
C ALA A 300 4.90 -2.73 -40.05
N LYS A 301 4.97 -3.36 -41.24
CA LYS A 301 4.74 -4.80 -41.42
C LYS A 301 5.67 -5.67 -40.58
N ASP A 302 6.95 -5.30 -40.50
CA ASP A 302 7.94 -6.05 -39.73
C ASP A 302 7.70 -5.86 -38.23
N ILE A 303 7.33 -4.65 -37.81
CA ILE A 303 6.97 -4.33 -36.43
C ILE A 303 5.75 -5.14 -35.98
N ILE A 304 4.69 -5.16 -36.79
CA ILE A 304 3.46 -5.91 -36.51
C ILE A 304 3.75 -7.40 -36.45
N SER A 305 4.53 -7.92 -37.40
CA SER A 305 4.91 -9.33 -37.44
C SER A 305 5.73 -9.73 -36.22
N ASP A 306 6.68 -8.90 -35.78
CA ASP A 306 7.46 -9.15 -34.57
C ASP A 306 6.59 -9.14 -33.31
N LEU A 307 5.71 -8.14 -33.15
CA LEU A 307 4.77 -8.06 -32.03
C LEU A 307 3.83 -9.29 -31.98
N GLN A 308 3.26 -9.69 -33.12
CA GLN A 308 2.44 -10.90 -33.23
C GLN A 308 3.23 -12.14 -32.81
N ASN A 309 4.45 -12.32 -33.34
CA ASN A 309 5.30 -13.45 -32.98
C ASN A 309 5.59 -13.48 -31.46
N LYS A 310 5.81 -12.33 -30.82
CA LYS A 310 6.02 -12.26 -29.36
C LYS A 310 4.77 -12.69 -28.59
N LEU A 311 3.59 -12.22 -29.00
CA LEU A 311 2.33 -12.64 -28.39
C LEU A 311 2.10 -14.15 -28.55
N ASP A 312 2.33 -14.69 -29.76
CA ASP A 312 2.20 -16.12 -30.07
C ASP A 312 3.21 -16.99 -29.29
N GLU A 313 4.40 -16.46 -29.01
CA GLU A 313 5.43 -17.07 -28.16
C GLU A 313 5.10 -17.00 -26.65
N GLY A 314 3.97 -16.38 -26.28
CA GLY A 314 3.48 -16.25 -24.91
C GLY A 314 4.07 -15.08 -24.13
N TYR A 315 4.71 -14.11 -24.79
CA TYR A 315 5.20 -12.91 -24.12
C TYR A 315 4.04 -11.98 -23.74
N SER A 316 4.13 -11.38 -22.56
CA SER A 316 3.38 -10.16 -22.25
C SER A 316 4.13 -8.96 -22.83
N VAL A 317 3.46 -8.15 -23.66
CA VAL A 317 4.10 -7.09 -24.44
C VAL A 317 3.57 -5.72 -24.02
N CYS A 318 4.46 -4.86 -23.53
CA CYS A 318 4.19 -3.46 -23.25
C CYS A 318 4.83 -2.60 -24.35
N VAL A 319 4.04 -1.86 -25.10
CA VAL A 319 4.51 -1.00 -26.21
C VAL A 319 4.59 0.45 -25.75
N LEU A 320 5.69 1.10 -26.10
CA LEU A 320 5.88 2.53 -25.91
C LEU A 320 5.42 3.26 -27.17
N ILE A 321 4.49 4.20 -27.00
CA ILE A 321 3.84 4.90 -28.11
C ILE A 321 3.76 6.41 -27.87
N HIS A 322 3.46 7.13 -28.94
CA HIS A 322 2.84 8.45 -28.89
C HIS A 322 1.31 8.28 -29.00
N ALA A 323 0.57 8.61 -27.95
CA ALA A 323 -0.86 8.31 -27.85
C ALA A 323 -1.72 9.05 -28.89
N GLU A 324 -1.38 10.30 -29.22
CA GLU A 324 -2.08 11.12 -30.21
C GLU A 324 -2.08 10.45 -31.58
N THR A 325 -0.93 9.94 -32.01
CA THR A 325 -0.79 9.29 -33.32
C THR A 325 -1.35 7.87 -33.34
N VAL A 326 -1.13 7.07 -32.28
CA VAL A 326 -1.56 5.65 -32.27
C VAL A 326 -3.01 5.48 -31.82
N ILE A 327 -3.48 6.24 -30.84
CA ILE A 327 -4.82 6.06 -30.24
C ILE A 327 -5.83 7.06 -30.81
N PHE A 328 -5.42 8.31 -31.02
CA PHE A 328 -6.31 9.37 -31.52
C PHE A 328 -6.23 9.59 -33.03
N ASP A 329 -5.30 8.90 -33.72
CA ASP A 329 -5.09 8.97 -35.17
C ASP A 329 -4.80 10.41 -35.65
N GLU A 330 -4.07 11.17 -34.84
CA GLU A 330 -3.69 12.57 -35.09
C GLU A 330 -2.23 12.70 -35.53
N ASP A 331 -1.94 13.74 -36.31
CA ASP A 331 -0.58 14.05 -36.75
C ASP A 331 0.38 14.21 -35.57
N ILE A 332 1.62 13.71 -35.73
CA ILE A 332 2.62 13.75 -34.68
C ILE A 332 3.00 15.20 -34.31
N THR A 333 2.79 15.57 -33.05
CA THR A 333 3.12 16.90 -32.54
C THR A 333 4.42 16.92 -31.74
N SER A 334 4.96 15.75 -31.37
CA SER A 334 6.19 15.59 -30.61
C SER A 334 6.96 14.33 -31.04
N ILE A 335 8.30 14.42 -31.01
CA ILE A 335 9.22 13.31 -31.33
C ILE A 335 9.53 12.41 -30.12
N CYS A 336 8.92 12.69 -28.97
CA CYS A 336 9.05 11.94 -27.73
C CYS A 336 7.81 11.04 -27.54
N PRO A 337 7.96 9.78 -27.11
CA PRO A 337 6.81 8.99 -26.69
C PRO A 337 6.23 9.52 -25.39
N ASN A 338 4.93 9.30 -25.18
CA ASN A 338 4.23 9.81 -24.01
C ASN A 338 3.33 8.78 -23.32
N HIS A 339 3.28 7.53 -23.81
CA HIS A 339 2.35 6.55 -23.26
C HIS A 339 2.79 5.09 -23.39
N TRP A 340 2.44 4.28 -22.40
CA TRP A 340 2.61 2.84 -22.40
C TRP A 340 1.26 2.14 -22.50
N VAL A 341 1.22 1.10 -23.31
CA VAL A 341 0.04 0.23 -23.49
C VAL A 341 0.47 -1.23 -23.38
N CYS A 342 -0.42 -2.10 -22.90
CA CYS A 342 -0.20 -3.54 -22.94
C CYS A 342 -1.01 -4.15 -24.09
N VAL A 343 -0.34 -4.76 -25.06
CA VAL A 343 -0.98 -5.29 -26.26
C VAL A 343 -1.52 -6.69 -25.98
N GLU A 344 -2.77 -6.93 -26.36
CA GLU A 344 -3.39 -8.25 -26.30
C GLU A 344 -3.39 -8.93 -27.66
N GLU A 345 -3.73 -8.17 -28.71
CA GLU A 345 -3.83 -8.66 -30.08
C GLU A 345 -3.43 -7.52 -31.03
N ILE A 346 -2.79 -7.86 -32.15
CA ILE A 346 -2.44 -6.91 -33.20
C ILE A 346 -2.59 -7.60 -34.56
N GLN A 347 -3.17 -6.94 -35.56
CA GLN A 347 -3.37 -7.52 -36.88
C GLN A 347 -3.19 -6.45 -37.95
N GLN A 348 -2.52 -6.79 -39.04
CA GLN A 348 -2.49 -5.93 -40.22
C GLN A 348 -3.70 -6.22 -41.12
N LYS A 349 -4.39 -5.16 -41.57
CA LYS A 349 -5.40 -5.21 -42.63
C LYS A 349 -5.14 -4.12 -43.65
N GLU A 350 -4.63 -4.50 -44.81
CA GLU A 350 -4.29 -3.58 -45.90
C GLU A 350 -3.35 -2.46 -45.40
N ASN A 351 -3.83 -1.21 -45.42
CA ASN A 351 -3.12 -0.01 -44.96
C ASN A 351 -3.44 0.36 -43.51
N HIS A 352 -4.05 -0.54 -42.74
CA HIS A 352 -4.37 -0.30 -41.34
C HIS A 352 -3.81 -1.37 -40.41
N VAL A 353 -3.59 -0.97 -39.16
CA VAL A 353 -3.27 -1.85 -38.04
C VAL A 353 -4.48 -1.86 -37.11
N ILE A 354 -5.01 -3.05 -36.83
CA ILE A 354 -5.99 -3.26 -35.78
C ILE A 354 -5.26 -3.74 -34.55
N ILE A 355 -5.35 -3.00 -33.45
CA ILE A 355 -4.66 -3.33 -32.21
C ILE A 355 -5.63 -3.29 -31.04
N LYS A 356 -5.65 -4.38 -30.28
CA LYS A 356 -6.38 -4.49 -29.03
C LYS A 356 -5.39 -4.37 -27.89
N MET A 357 -5.60 -3.37 -27.04
CA MET A 357 -4.65 -3.01 -25.99
C MET A 357 -5.35 -2.58 -24.70
N PHE A 358 -4.70 -2.86 -23.58
CA PHE A 358 -5.04 -2.28 -22.29
C PHE A 358 -4.40 -0.89 -22.16
N THR A 359 -5.22 0.08 -21.80
CA THR A 359 -4.84 1.46 -21.49
C THR A 359 -5.93 2.18 -20.67
N TRP A 360 -5.55 3.07 -19.77
CA TRP A 360 -6.45 3.96 -19.00
C TRP A 360 -7.70 3.27 -18.41
N GLY A 361 -7.54 2.11 -17.76
CA GLY A 361 -8.66 1.44 -17.11
C GLY A 361 -9.66 0.78 -18.06
N LYS A 362 -9.24 0.44 -19.28
CA LYS A 362 -10.02 -0.37 -20.23
C LYS A 362 -9.14 -1.17 -21.18
N VAL A 363 -9.72 -2.18 -21.80
CA VAL A 363 -9.21 -2.74 -23.05
C VAL A 363 -9.98 -2.09 -24.19
N MET A 364 -9.27 -1.59 -25.18
CA MET A 364 -9.86 -0.99 -26.37
C MET A 364 -9.22 -1.54 -27.63
N GLU A 365 -10.01 -1.58 -28.70
CA GLU A 365 -9.55 -1.93 -30.05
C GLU A 365 -9.50 -0.64 -30.87
N CYS A 366 -8.34 -0.37 -31.49
CA CYS A 366 -8.12 0.76 -32.37
C CYS A 366 -7.80 0.25 -33.77
N THR A 367 -8.35 0.93 -34.79
CA THR A 367 -7.92 0.77 -36.19
C THR A 367 -7.15 2.02 -36.56
N ILE A 368 -5.89 1.86 -36.96
CA ILE A 368 -4.91 2.94 -37.10
C ILE A 368 -4.36 2.88 -38.52
N ASP A 369 -4.17 4.03 -39.16
CA ASP A 369 -3.41 4.07 -40.41
C ASP A 369 -1.98 3.56 -40.18
N ILE A 370 -1.45 2.80 -41.14
CA ILE A 370 -0.15 2.15 -41.01
C ILE A 370 1.00 3.16 -40.86
N ASP A 371 0.89 4.31 -41.50
CA ASP A 371 1.90 5.39 -41.43
C ASP A 371 1.85 6.06 -40.05
N ASN A 372 0.64 6.24 -39.50
CA ASN A 372 0.43 6.74 -38.14
C ASN A 372 0.93 5.75 -37.08
N PHE A 373 0.70 4.45 -37.26
CA PHE A 373 1.27 3.44 -36.37
C PHE A 373 2.80 3.47 -36.40
N GLU A 374 3.42 3.56 -37.58
CA GLU A 374 4.88 3.63 -37.73
C GLU A 374 5.45 4.89 -37.08
N ALA A 375 4.83 6.05 -37.31
CA ALA A 375 5.20 7.31 -36.68
C ALA A 375 4.95 7.29 -35.16
N GLY A 376 3.95 6.56 -34.69
CA GLY A 376 3.59 6.55 -33.28
C GLY A 376 4.34 5.52 -32.44
N TYR A 377 5.13 4.63 -33.05
CA TYR A 377 5.73 3.47 -32.38
C TYR A 377 7.19 3.68 -31.96
N TYR A 378 7.48 3.45 -30.67
CA TYR A 378 8.80 3.68 -30.09
C TYR A 378 9.49 2.40 -29.59
N GLY A 379 8.95 1.23 -29.93
CA GLY A 379 9.45 -0.07 -29.46
C GLY A 379 8.61 -0.68 -28.33
N TYR A 380 9.04 -1.83 -27.84
CA TYR A 380 8.35 -2.54 -26.76
C TYR A 380 9.32 -3.08 -25.72
N VAL A 381 8.76 -3.38 -24.56
CA VAL A 381 9.32 -4.30 -23.58
C VAL A 381 8.43 -5.54 -23.52
N ALA A 382 8.99 -6.71 -23.72
CA ALA A 382 8.28 -7.98 -23.68
C ALA A 382 8.91 -8.91 -22.66
N GLY A 383 8.11 -9.62 -21.87
CA GLY A 383 8.61 -10.63 -20.94
C GLY A 383 7.73 -11.86 -20.78
N LYS A 384 8.34 -12.98 -20.37
CA LYS A 384 7.68 -14.24 -19.99
C LYS A 384 8.45 -15.05 -18.97
#